data_AF-A0A3C0QJE4-F1
#
_entry.id   AF-A0A3C0QJE4-F1
#
_cell.length_a   1.000
_cell.length_b   1.000
_cell.length_c   1.000
_cell.angle_alpha   90.00
_cell.angle_beta   90.00
_cell.angle_gamma   90.00
#
_symmetry.space_group_name_H-M   'P 1'
#
loop_
_entity.id
_entity.type
_entity.pdbx_description
1 polymer ?
#
loop_
_entity_poly.entity_id
_entity_poly.type
_entity_poly.pdbx_seq_one_letter_code
_entity_poly.pdbx_strand_id
1 'polypeptide(L)'
;MSFDYRDGNDDYRDDEDDLSGNEGSFKKDEDHENREIEKESRSRRRNEKDLDDGFFKDEDFEFADYSGEDTEEEGYRSKRIRERRKKRKLFYTSLAILLIIAIVAVAIVFGYKWIRNKFFAAEEISEEEGITIPNSMELAQDVNIIIAGSGEDLLEPEVNSIMFISYYSASDETRSLCMPVKTLMDVPGIGAELIGRSVEIGGMDLLSLTLEKGLGMDMEVNYYLLMDISNIVNKLGGIELELDQAYTINNYLDGSTFNLESGMNLLDGPEVLNILKYFSGIEKDVPLEDMKMQKLIIDTII
;
A
#
# COMPACT_ATOMS: atom_id res chain seq x y z
N MET A 1 62.78 41.00 39.20
CA MET A 1 63.02 40.26 37.94
C MET A 1 61.92 40.71 36.99
N SER A 2 62.23 41.69 36.14
CA SER A 2 61.33 42.22 35.11
C SER A 2 61.15 41.20 34.00
N PHE A 3 59.98 41.17 33.36
CA PHE A 3 59.84 41.34 31.92
C PHE A 3 58.39 41.73 31.58
N ASP A 4 58.27 42.88 30.93
CA ASP A 4 57.10 43.44 30.25
C ASP A 4 56.74 42.64 28.98
N TYR A 5 55.51 42.81 28.48
CA TYR A 5 55.10 43.23 27.12
C TYR A 5 53.54 43.09 27.04
N ARG A 6 52.75 44.17 27.02
CA ARG A 6 52.26 44.97 25.85
C ARG A 6 51.48 44.10 24.83
N ASP A 7 50.18 44.31 24.64
CA ASP A 7 49.47 45.40 23.92
C ASP A 7 49.07 44.93 22.51
N GLY A 8 47.84 45.23 22.11
CA GLY A 8 47.23 44.75 20.86
C GLY A 8 45.71 44.84 20.85
N ASN A 9 45.19 46.07 20.90
CA ASN A 9 43.92 46.42 20.24
C ASN A 9 43.97 46.05 18.75
N ASP A 10 42.83 45.78 18.13
CA ASP A 10 42.45 46.48 16.90
C ASP A 10 40.96 46.28 16.59
N ASP A 11 40.26 47.40 16.63
CA ASP A 11 38.96 47.69 16.02
C ASP A 11 39.04 47.53 14.50
N TYR A 12 37.99 47.03 13.85
CA TYR A 12 37.63 47.49 12.50
C TYR A 12 36.10 47.56 12.35
N ARG A 13 35.62 48.80 12.26
CA ARG A 13 34.33 49.24 11.72
C ARG A 13 34.60 49.95 10.39
N ASP A 14 33.63 49.78 9.50
CA ASP A 14 33.12 50.67 8.44
C ASP A 14 33.98 51.06 7.23
N ASP A 15 33.25 51.12 6.11
CA ASP A 15 33.33 51.99 4.92
C ASP A 15 33.16 51.13 3.65
N GLU A 16 31.94 51.00 3.09
CA GLU A 16 31.30 51.96 2.16
C GLU A 16 32.27 52.53 1.11
N ASP A 17 32.05 52.18 -0.17
CA ASP A 17 31.63 53.17 -1.18
C ASP A 17 31.50 52.54 -2.59
N ASP A 18 30.32 52.77 -3.14
CA ASP A 18 30.00 53.26 -4.49
C ASP A 18 30.62 52.63 -5.74
N LEU A 19 29.73 52.30 -6.69
CA LEU A 19 29.64 53.07 -7.94
C LEU A 19 28.29 52.83 -8.65
N SER A 20 27.51 53.92 -8.69
CA SER A 20 26.54 54.37 -9.71
C SER A 20 26.76 53.82 -11.13
N GLY A 21 25.78 53.68 -12.02
CA GLY A 21 24.40 54.15 -12.06
C GLY A 21 23.83 53.92 -13.49
N ASN A 22 22.53 54.12 -13.70
CA ASN A 22 21.99 55.13 -14.61
C ASN A 22 20.45 55.03 -14.72
N GLU A 23 19.87 56.19 -14.95
CA GLU A 23 18.48 56.64 -14.92
C GLU A 23 17.53 55.98 -15.94
N GLY A 24 16.22 56.16 -15.72
CA GLY A 24 15.28 56.31 -16.84
C GLY A 24 13.87 55.76 -16.64
N SER A 25 12.98 56.59 -16.10
CA SER A 25 11.51 56.46 -16.13
C SER A 25 10.93 56.14 -17.52
N PHE A 26 9.80 55.42 -17.60
CA PHE A 26 8.54 55.90 -18.20
C PHE A 26 7.42 54.84 -18.14
N LYS A 27 6.18 55.33 -18.16
CA LYS A 27 4.89 54.64 -17.96
C LYS A 27 4.46 53.74 -19.13
N LYS A 28 3.51 52.84 -18.79
CA LYS A 28 2.17 52.59 -19.41
C LYS A 28 1.95 51.38 -20.32
N ASP A 29 0.71 50.88 -20.19
CA ASP A 29 -0.15 50.09 -21.11
C ASP A 29 0.14 48.57 -21.15
N GLU A 30 -0.76 47.72 -20.63
CA GLU A 30 -1.97 47.10 -21.24
C GLU A 30 -1.66 45.93 -22.19
N ASP A 31 -2.34 44.82 -21.91
CA ASP A 31 -2.75 43.70 -22.77
C ASP A 31 -1.71 42.76 -23.39
N HIS A 32 -1.82 41.47 -23.03
CA HIS A 32 -1.30 40.36 -23.83
C HIS A 32 -2.46 39.42 -24.22
N GLU A 33 -3.07 39.75 -25.34
CA GLU A 33 -3.95 38.91 -26.12
C GLU A 33 -3.14 38.11 -27.18
N ASN A 34 -3.79 37.06 -27.68
CA ASN A 34 -3.35 36.05 -28.63
C ASN A 34 -2.46 36.54 -29.80
N ARG A 35 -1.42 35.73 -30.10
CA ARG A 35 -0.70 35.79 -31.37
C ARG A 35 -1.42 34.99 -32.44
N GLU A 36 -2.10 35.69 -33.34
CA GLU A 36 -2.13 35.34 -34.76
C GLU A 36 -0.99 36.07 -35.49
N ILE A 37 -0.66 35.61 -36.70
CA ILE A 37 -0.43 36.41 -37.93
C ILE A 37 0.29 35.49 -38.95
N GLU A 38 -0.44 34.97 -39.95
CA GLU A 38 -0.50 35.43 -41.36
C GLU A 38 0.70 34.96 -42.21
N LYS A 39 0.62 34.66 -43.51
CA LYS A 39 -0.42 34.72 -44.56
C LYS A 39 0.12 34.00 -45.81
N GLU A 40 -0.81 33.57 -46.66
CA GLU A 40 -0.71 33.56 -48.14
C GLU A 40 0.33 32.64 -48.84
N SER A 41 0.04 31.86 -49.88
CA SER A 41 -1.04 31.93 -50.88
C SER A 41 -1.02 30.72 -51.84
N ARG A 42 -2.12 30.57 -52.61
CA ARG A 42 -2.27 29.94 -53.94
C ARG A 42 -2.58 28.43 -54.07
N SER A 43 -3.89 28.17 -54.13
CA SER A 43 -4.64 27.67 -55.32
C SER A 43 -4.60 26.18 -55.75
N ARG A 44 -5.83 25.68 -55.99
CA ARG A 44 -6.32 24.64 -56.96
C ARG A 44 -6.49 23.18 -56.51
N ARG A 45 -7.77 22.83 -56.28
CA ARG A 45 -8.54 21.63 -56.73
C ARG A 45 -7.77 20.55 -57.53
N ARG A 46 -7.87 19.27 -57.12
CA ARG A 46 -8.70 18.16 -57.69
C ARG A 46 -8.15 16.76 -57.33
N ASN A 47 -9.09 15.85 -57.02
CA ASN A 47 -9.22 14.41 -57.33
C ASN A 47 -8.07 13.39 -57.15
N GLU A 48 -8.38 12.37 -56.35
CA GLU A 48 -8.59 10.94 -56.71
C GLU A 48 -7.51 10.14 -57.49
N LYS A 49 -7.11 9.03 -56.85
CA LYS A 49 -6.71 7.70 -57.34
C LYS A 49 -5.34 7.43 -57.97
N ASP A 50 -4.97 6.17 -57.72
CA ASP A 50 -3.93 5.30 -58.28
C ASP A 50 -2.52 5.46 -57.72
N LEU A 51 -1.94 4.34 -57.27
CA LEU A 51 -0.77 3.72 -57.91
C LEU A 51 -0.54 2.31 -57.32
N ASP A 52 -0.39 1.38 -58.25
CA ASP A 52 -0.07 -0.04 -58.12
C ASP A 52 1.29 -0.21 -58.79
N ASP A 53 2.25 -0.82 -58.10
CA ASP A 53 3.58 -1.16 -58.60
C ASP A 53 4.16 -2.23 -57.67
N GLY A 54 4.51 -3.44 -58.09
CA GLY A 54 5.07 -3.83 -59.39
C GLY A 54 6.48 -4.38 -59.12
N PHE A 55 6.58 -5.58 -58.55
CA PHE A 55 7.86 -6.25 -58.29
C PHE A 55 7.91 -7.59 -59.03
N PHE A 56 8.34 -7.51 -60.29
CA PHE A 56 8.56 -8.64 -61.21
C PHE A 56 9.58 -9.65 -60.69
N LYS A 57 9.45 -10.90 -61.15
CA LYS A 57 10.52 -11.56 -61.95
C LYS A 57 9.99 -12.77 -62.72
N ASP A 58 10.30 -12.76 -64.01
CA ASP A 58 10.05 -13.78 -65.04
C ASP A 58 11.06 -14.95 -64.97
N GLU A 59 10.90 -15.91 -65.89
CA GLU A 59 11.67 -17.16 -66.15
C GLU A 59 11.00 -18.40 -65.51
N ASP A 60 10.36 -19.36 -66.20
CA ASP A 60 10.67 -20.02 -67.48
C ASP A 60 9.46 -20.65 -68.20
N PHE A 61 9.59 -20.76 -69.52
CA PHE A 61 8.83 -21.58 -70.49
C PHE A 61 8.78 -23.07 -70.07
N GLU A 62 7.81 -23.91 -70.48
CA GLU A 62 7.73 -24.53 -71.81
C GLU A 62 6.45 -25.38 -71.98
N PHE A 63 6.01 -25.49 -73.23
CA PHE A 63 4.80 -26.16 -73.73
C PHE A 63 5.05 -27.67 -73.93
N ALA A 64 4.12 -28.54 -73.56
CA ALA A 64 4.07 -29.92 -74.05
C ALA A 64 2.62 -30.29 -74.38
N ASP A 65 2.32 -30.27 -75.66
CA ASP A 65 1.10 -30.80 -76.28
C ASP A 65 1.22 -32.31 -76.42
N TYR A 66 0.17 -33.08 -76.12
CA TYR A 66 -0.14 -34.32 -76.83
C TYR A 66 -1.62 -34.68 -76.62
N SER A 67 -2.32 -34.70 -77.75
CA SER A 67 -3.60 -35.32 -78.02
C SER A 67 -3.60 -36.84 -77.78
N GLY A 68 -4.74 -37.38 -77.39
CA GLY A 68 -4.95 -38.82 -77.28
C GLY A 68 -6.36 -39.16 -76.80
N GLU A 69 -7.21 -39.52 -77.76
CA GLU A 69 -8.51 -40.18 -77.57
C GLU A 69 -8.36 -41.60 -76.96
N ASP A 70 -9.51 -42.14 -76.57
CA ASP A 70 -9.86 -43.57 -76.50
C ASP A 70 -9.71 -44.37 -75.17
N THR A 71 -10.89 -44.54 -74.57
CA THR A 71 -11.61 -45.80 -74.25
C THR A 71 -11.06 -46.87 -73.26
N GLU A 72 -12.03 -47.35 -72.47
CA GLU A 72 -12.21 -48.67 -71.83
C GLU A 72 -11.59 -49.00 -70.45
N GLU A 73 -12.53 -49.13 -69.51
CA GLU A 73 -12.77 -50.24 -68.58
C GLU A 73 -11.77 -50.68 -67.47
N GLU A 74 -12.41 -50.80 -66.30
CA GLU A 74 -12.18 -51.70 -65.18
C GLU A 74 -10.84 -51.69 -64.40
N GLY A 75 -10.89 -50.91 -63.30
CA GLY A 75 -10.95 -51.54 -61.99
C GLY A 75 -9.68 -51.51 -61.16
N TYR A 76 -9.60 -50.60 -60.19
CA TYR A 76 -9.04 -50.94 -58.87
C TYR A 76 -9.75 -50.15 -57.77
N ARG A 77 -10.58 -50.88 -57.02
CA ARG A 77 -11.09 -50.46 -55.71
C ARG A 77 -9.93 -50.18 -54.75
N SER A 78 -10.18 -49.19 -53.90
CA SER A 78 -9.46 -48.85 -52.65
C SER A 78 -8.32 -47.84 -52.76
N LYS A 79 -8.66 -46.57 -52.51
CA LYS A 79 -8.03 -45.67 -51.53
C LYS A 79 -8.47 -44.25 -51.84
N ARG A 80 -9.53 -43.77 -51.16
CA ARG A 80 -9.77 -42.35 -50.81
C ARG A 80 -11.16 -42.16 -50.17
N ILE A 81 -11.46 -42.92 -49.11
CA ILE A 81 -12.45 -42.48 -48.11
C ILE A 81 -11.80 -42.60 -46.73
N ARG A 82 -10.68 -41.91 -46.52
CA ARG A 82 -10.11 -41.79 -45.17
C ARG A 82 -9.38 -40.48 -44.90
N GLU A 83 -9.88 -39.36 -45.42
CA GLU A 83 -9.29 -38.05 -45.03
C GLU A 83 -10.31 -37.00 -44.58
N ARG A 84 -11.60 -37.14 -44.89
CA ARG A 84 -12.63 -36.21 -44.41
C ARG A 84 -13.20 -36.52 -43.03
N ARG A 85 -12.82 -37.65 -42.41
CA ARG A 85 -13.23 -38.00 -41.02
C ARG A 85 -12.21 -37.59 -39.95
N LYS A 86 -10.99 -37.17 -40.32
CA LYS A 86 -9.94 -36.80 -39.36
C LYS A 86 -10.05 -35.37 -38.84
N LYS A 87 -10.53 -34.42 -39.65
CA LYS A 87 -10.67 -33.02 -39.21
C LYS A 87 -11.78 -32.82 -38.16
N ARG A 88 -12.90 -33.55 -38.25
CA ARG A 88 -13.96 -33.47 -37.21
C ARG A 88 -13.52 -34.07 -35.87
N LYS A 89 -12.73 -35.17 -35.87
CA LYS A 89 -12.19 -35.74 -34.61
C LYS A 89 -11.27 -34.78 -33.89
N LEU A 90 -10.45 -34.00 -34.62
CA LEU A 90 -9.55 -32.99 -34.04
C LEU A 90 -10.30 -31.79 -33.44
N PHE A 91 -11.39 -31.34 -34.08
CA PHE A 91 -12.26 -30.30 -33.51
C PHE A 91 -13.00 -30.78 -32.26
N TYR A 92 -13.52 -32.02 -32.23
CA TYR A 92 -14.16 -32.56 -31.03
C TYR A 92 -13.17 -32.84 -29.91
N THR A 93 -11.91 -33.25 -30.21
CA THR A 93 -10.87 -33.37 -29.17
C THR A 93 -10.41 -32.01 -28.66
N SER A 94 -10.28 -31.00 -29.52
CA SER A 94 -9.96 -29.63 -29.11
C SER A 94 -11.07 -29.03 -28.24
N LEU A 95 -12.34 -29.24 -28.63
CA LEU A 95 -13.50 -28.80 -27.85
C LEU A 95 -13.60 -29.54 -26.51
N ALA A 96 -13.29 -30.83 -26.46
CA ALA A 96 -13.26 -31.60 -25.22
C ALA A 96 -12.15 -31.13 -24.26
N ILE A 97 -10.96 -30.82 -24.79
CA ILE A 97 -9.86 -30.27 -23.99
C ILE A 97 -10.22 -28.90 -23.43
N LEU A 98 -10.83 -28.02 -24.24
CA LEU A 98 -11.28 -26.70 -23.81
C LEU A 98 -12.35 -26.80 -22.71
N LEU A 99 -13.27 -27.78 -22.83
CA LEU A 99 -14.30 -28.04 -21.83
C LEU A 99 -13.70 -28.56 -20.51
N ILE A 100 -12.68 -29.42 -20.57
CA ILE A 100 -11.93 -29.87 -19.39
C ILE A 100 -11.21 -28.70 -18.72
N ILE A 101 -10.56 -27.82 -19.50
CA ILE A 101 -9.89 -26.62 -18.97
C ILE A 101 -10.91 -25.68 -18.30
N ALA A 102 -12.09 -25.50 -18.89
CA ALA A 102 -13.16 -24.72 -18.29
C ALA A 102 -13.65 -25.32 -16.97
N ILE A 103 -13.80 -26.64 -16.88
CA ILE A 103 -14.17 -27.34 -15.63
C ILE A 103 -13.08 -27.16 -14.57
N VAL A 104 -11.80 -27.26 -14.96
CA VAL A 104 -10.67 -27.05 -14.05
C VAL A 104 -10.63 -25.61 -13.56
N ALA A 105 -10.86 -24.62 -14.42
CA ALA A 105 -10.95 -23.22 -14.02
C ALA A 105 -12.11 -22.96 -13.04
N VAL A 106 -13.28 -23.55 -13.30
CA VAL A 106 -14.42 -23.50 -12.36
C VAL A 106 -14.08 -24.18 -11.04
N ALA A 107 -13.42 -25.34 -11.07
CA ALA A 107 -12.99 -26.05 -9.87
C ALA A 107 -11.91 -25.28 -9.07
N ILE A 108 -11.02 -24.54 -9.73
CA ILE A 108 -10.05 -23.67 -9.07
C ILE A 108 -10.75 -22.47 -8.43
N VAL A 109 -11.67 -21.80 -9.14
CA VAL A 109 -12.40 -20.64 -8.60
C VAL A 109 -13.33 -21.04 -7.44
N PHE A 110 -14.10 -22.13 -7.60
CA PHE A 110 -14.96 -22.64 -6.53
C PHE A 110 -14.16 -23.31 -5.42
N GLY A 111 -13.07 -24.00 -5.73
CA GLY A 111 -12.16 -24.59 -4.74
C GLY A 111 -11.46 -23.52 -3.91
N TYR A 112 -10.98 -22.44 -4.56
CA TYR A 112 -10.44 -21.26 -3.89
C TYR A 112 -11.51 -20.59 -3.02
N LYS A 113 -12.73 -20.40 -3.54
CA LYS A 113 -13.85 -19.84 -2.77
C LYS A 113 -14.25 -20.75 -1.59
N TRP A 114 -14.22 -22.07 -1.75
CA TRP A 114 -14.58 -23.04 -0.72
C TRP A 114 -13.51 -23.18 0.35
N ILE A 115 -12.22 -23.18 -0.03
CA ILE A 115 -11.08 -23.14 0.90
C ILE A 115 -11.06 -21.81 1.64
N ARG A 116 -11.26 -20.68 0.94
CA ARG A 116 -11.40 -19.38 1.58
C ARG A 116 -12.57 -19.34 2.56
N ASN A 117 -13.72 -19.88 2.20
CA ASN A 117 -14.90 -19.90 3.08
C ASN A 117 -14.84 -20.98 4.17
N LYS A 118 -13.85 -21.88 4.18
CA LYS A 118 -13.71 -22.91 5.20
C LYS A 118 -12.53 -22.67 6.15
N PHE A 119 -11.51 -21.97 5.67
CA PHE A 119 -10.31 -21.63 6.44
C PHE A 119 -10.20 -20.12 6.75
N PHE A 120 -10.93 -19.25 6.05
CA PHE A 120 -10.98 -17.80 6.26
C PHE A 120 -12.41 -17.24 6.35
N ALA A 121 -13.44 -18.10 6.44
CA ALA A 121 -14.73 -17.59 6.90
C ALA A 121 -14.52 -17.21 8.36
N ALA A 122 -14.70 -15.91 8.65
CA ALA A 122 -14.92 -15.43 10.00
C ALA A 122 -15.92 -16.39 10.63
N GLU A 123 -15.47 -17.07 11.69
CA GLU A 123 -16.36 -17.77 12.58
C GLU A 123 -17.40 -16.73 12.98
N GLU A 124 -18.65 -16.92 12.52
CA GLU A 124 -19.76 -16.16 13.08
C GLU A 124 -19.74 -16.50 14.56
N ILE A 125 -19.19 -15.59 15.35
CA ILE A 125 -19.15 -15.67 16.80
C ILE A 125 -20.62 -15.67 17.20
N SER A 126 -21.17 -16.87 17.37
CA SER A 126 -22.43 -17.05 18.07
C SER A 126 -22.21 -16.44 19.44
N GLU A 127 -22.89 -15.33 19.68
CA GLU A 127 -22.95 -14.71 20.99
C GLU A 127 -23.31 -15.79 22.03
N GLU A 128 -22.60 -15.73 23.16
CA GLU A 128 -22.77 -16.55 24.36
C GLU A 128 -22.00 -17.88 24.46
N GLU A 129 -20.69 -17.85 24.24
CA GLU A 129 -19.79 -18.50 25.20
C GLU A 129 -19.14 -17.40 26.04
N GLY A 130 -19.74 -17.12 27.21
CA GLY A 130 -19.09 -16.27 28.20
C GLY A 130 -17.72 -16.86 28.49
N ILE A 131 -16.66 -16.11 28.17
CA ILE A 131 -15.29 -16.48 28.50
C ILE A 131 -15.28 -16.71 30.01
N THR A 132 -15.21 -17.97 30.44
CA THR A 132 -14.99 -18.29 31.85
C THR A 132 -13.56 -17.92 32.17
N ILE A 133 -13.36 -16.65 32.54
CA ILE A 133 -12.11 -16.14 33.09
C ILE A 133 -11.91 -16.92 34.40
N PRO A 134 -10.87 -17.76 34.53
CA PRO A 134 -10.61 -18.47 35.77
C PRO A 134 -10.39 -17.43 36.88
N ASN A 135 -11.01 -17.64 38.04
CA ASN A 135 -10.94 -16.73 39.20
C ASN A 135 -9.53 -16.54 39.79
N SER A 136 -8.51 -17.15 39.20
CA SER A 136 -7.10 -16.96 39.55
C SER A 136 -6.23 -17.15 38.31
N MET A 137 -6.21 -16.16 37.42
CA MET A 137 -5.09 -15.99 36.50
C MET A 137 -3.93 -15.33 37.25
N GLU A 138 -3.38 -16.01 38.26
CA GLU A 138 -2.02 -15.67 38.68
C GLU A 138 -1.12 -16.14 37.54
N LEU A 139 -0.72 -15.20 36.68
CA LEU A 139 0.35 -15.44 35.72
C LEU A 139 1.60 -15.73 36.55
N ALA A 140 1.92 -17.02 36.71
CA ALA A 140 3.09 -17.49 37.48
C ALA A 140 4.41 -17.28 36.73
N GLN A 141 4.37 -16.65 35.55
CA GLN A 141 5.50 -16.39 34.68
C GLN A 141 5.40 -14.98 34.12
N ASP A 142 6.56 -14.42 33.75
CA ASP A 142 6.62 -13.15 33.04
C ASP A 142 6.00 -13.34 31.63
N VAL A 143 5.22 -12.34 31.20
CA VAL A 143 4.51 -12.39 29.92
C VAL A 143 4.73 -11.10 29.15
N ASN A 144 5.16 -11.22 27.91
CA ASN A 144 5.31 -10.13 26.96
C ASN A 144 4.24 -10.22 25.87
N ILE A 145 3.54 -9.10 25.63
CA ILE A 145 2.44 -8.98 24.69
C ILE A 145 2.71 -7.82 23.75
N ILE A 146 2.54 -8.03 22.44
CA ILE A 146 2.50 -6.96 21.44
C ILE A 146 1.06 -6.71 21.03
N ILE A 147 0.64 -5.45 21.08
CA ILE A 147 -0.65 -4.99 20.59
C ILE A 147 -0.40 -4.01 19.45
N ALA A 148 -0.88 -4.33 18.25
CA ALA A 148 -0.89 -3.40 17.13
C ALA A 148 -2.33 -2.97 16.84
N GLY A 149 -2.57 -1.65 16.78
CA GLY A 149 -3.84 -1.08 16.38
C GLY A 149 -3.82 -0.69 14.91
N SER A 150 -4.81 -1.18 14.16
CA SER A 150 -5.00 -0.92 12.73
C SER A 150 -6.39 -0.37 12.43
N GLY A 151 -6.60 0.03 11.18
CA GLY A 151 -7.92 0.32 10.62
C GLY A 151 -8.75 -0.94 10.41
N GLU A 152 -9.86 -0.80 9.67
CA GLU A 152 -10.87 -1.85 9.54
C GLU A 152 -10.43 -3.05 8.69
N ASP A 153 -9.53 -2.82 7.72
CA ASP A 153 -9.01 -3.90 6.87
C ASP A 153 -7.78 -4.55 7.50
N LEU A 154 -8.00 -5.67 8.18
CA LEU A 154 -6.91 -6.45 8.80
C LEU A 154 -6.13 -7.32 7.81
N LEU A 155 -6.59 -7.47 6.55
CA LEU A 155 -5.85 -8.20 5.50
C LEU A 155 -4.77 -7.31 4.87
N GLU A 156 -5.04 -6.01 4.78
CA GLU A 156 -4.08 -4.98 4.36
C GLU A 156 -3.94 -3.94 5.48
N PRO A 157 -3.33 -4.30 6.63
CA PRO A 157 -3.42 -3.52 7.85
C PRO A 157 -2.59 -2.24 7.78
N GLU A 158 -3.26 -1.09 7.85
CA GLU A 158 -2.62 0.20 8.11
C GLU A 158 -2.40 0.34 9.63
N VAL A 159 -1.18 0.09 10.10
CA VAL A 159 -0.87 0.10 11.54
C VAL A 159 -0.62 1.54 12.02
N ASN A 160 -1.40 1.97 13.01
CA ASN A 160 -1.39 3.34 13.53
C ASN A 160 -0.83 3.44 14.94
N SER A 161 -0.79 2.32 15.68
CA SER A 161 -0.22 2.24 17.02
C SER A 161 0.41 0.87 17.26
N ILE A 162 1.51 0.85 18.01
CA ILE A 162 2.16 -0.38 18.48
C ILE A 162 2.43 -0.19 19.97
N MET A 163 1.95 -1.11 20.79
CA MET A 163 2.22 -1.15 22.22
C MET A 163 2.86 -2.49 22.58
N PHE A 164 3.96 -2.41 23.33
CA PHE A 164 4.60 -3.56 23.95
C PHE A 164 4.29 -3.55 25.44
N ILE A 165 3.76 -4.65 25.97
CA ILE A 165 3.35 -4.79 27.36
C ILE A 165 4.11 -5.97 27.96
N SER A 166 4.77 -5.74 29.09
CA SER A 166 5.43 -6.78 29.88
C SER A 166 4.80 -6.84 31.27
N TYR A 167 4.32 -8.02 31.64
CA TYR A 167 3.91 -8.35 32.99
C TYR A 167 5.02 -9.14 33.69
N TYR A 168 5.43 -8.70 34.87
CA TYR A 168 6.46 -9.33 35.69
C TYR A 168 5.82 -10.01 36.91
N SER A 169 5.81 -11.35 36.90
CA SER A 169 5.15 -12.15 37.94
C SER A 169 5.82 -11.99 39.31
N ALA A 170 7.14 -11.86 39.33
CA ALA A 170 7.90 -11.77 40.58
C ALA A 170 7.62 -10.50 41.39
N SER A 171 7.29 -9.40 40.72
CA SER A 171 7.01 -8.10 41.35
C SER A 171 5.54 -7.68 41.29
N ASP A 172 4.69 -8.44 40.60
CA ASP A 172 3.30 -8.08 40.29
C ASP A 172 3.22 -6.68 39.64
N GLU A 173 4.12 -6.42 38.68
CA GLU A 173 4.22 -5.14 37.97
C GLU A 173 3.95 -5.32 36.48
N THR A 174 3.13 -4.44 35.91
CA THR A 174 2.95 -4.30 34.46
C THR A 174 3.66 -3.06 33.95
N ARG A 175 4.42 -3.21 32.87
CA ARG A 175 5.09 -2.10 32.17
C ARG A 175 4.63 -2.10 30.72
N SER A 176 4.24 -0.94 30.20
CA SER A 176 3.89 -0.80 28.80
C SER A 176 4.62 0.35 28.12
N LEU A 177 5.09 0.10 26.91
CA LEU A 177 5.80 1.01 26.04
C LEU A 177 5.01 1.18 24.74
N CYS A 178 4.61 2.41 24.45
CA CYS A 178 4.07 2.75 23.13
C CYS A 178 5.23 3.07 22.18
N MET A 179 5.22 2.46 21.00
CA MET A 179 6.28 2.59 20.01
C MET A 179 5.77 3.36 18.80
N PRO A 180 6.49 4.42 18.35
CA PRO A 180 6.14 5.13 17.13
C PRO A 180 6.16 4.16 15.94
N VAL A 181 5.07 4.08 15.18
CA VAL A 181 4.99 3.20 13.98
C VAL A 181 6.02 3.57 12.91
N LYS A 182 6.49 4.82 12.91
CA LYS A 182 7.57 5.32 12.03
C LYS A 182 8.99 5.18 12.62
N THR A 183 9.16 4.34 13.64
CA THR A 183 10.50 4.03 14.16
C THR A 183 11.27 3.20 13.13
N LEU A 184 12.46 3.64 12.73
CA LEU A 184 13.33 2.89 11.83
C LEU A 184 14.01 1.74 12.59
N MET A 185 13.81 0.50 12.15
CA MET A 185 14.41 -0.70 12.73
C MET A 185 14.97 -1.63 11.65
N ASP A 186 15.85 -2.54 12.04
CA ASP A 186 16.30 -3.61 11.15
C ASP A 186 15.27 -4.74 11.13
N VAL A 187 14.47 -4.79 10.06
CA VAL A 187 13.40 -5.78 9.89
C VAL A 187 13.97 -7.05 9.26
N PRO A 188 13.85 -8.23 9.90
CA PRO A 188 14.47 -9.46 9.43
C PRO A 188 14.05 -9.83 8.00
N GLY A 189 15.05 -10.04 7.13
CA GLY A 189 14.82 -10.39 5.72
C GLY A 189 14.50 -9.21 4.80
N ILE A 190 14.37 -7.99 5.34
CA ILE A 190 14.08 -6.76 4.60
C ILE A 190 15.26 -5.76 4.73
N GLY A 191 15.76 -5.57 5.95
CA GLY A 191 16.76 -4.55 6.29
C GLY A 191 16.12 -3.35 7.00
N ALA A 192 16.75 -2.18 6.90
CA ALA A 192 16.27 -0.95 7.53
C ALA A 192 14.90 -0.52 6.97
N GLU A 193 13.87 -0.54 7.81
CA GLU A 193 12.49 -0.20 7.45
C GLU A 193 11.72 0.32 8.67
N LEU A 194 10.61 1.02 8.44
CA LEU A 194 9.70 1.48 9.49
C LEU A 194 9.02 0.29 10.17
N ILE A 195 9.01 0.28 11.50
CA ILE A 195 8.46 -0.83 12.29
C ILE A 195 6.99 -1.14 11.96
N GLY A 196 6.14 -0.13 11.75
CA GLY A 196 4.73 -0.35 11.38
C GLY A 196 4.57 -1.13 10.08
N ARG A 197 5.49 -0.92 9.13
CA ARG A 197 5.48 -1.59 7.82
C ARG A 197 5.81 -3.08 7.91
N SER A 198 6.45 -3.53 8.99
CA SER A 198 6.71 -4.95 9.20
C SER A 198 5.40 -5.76 9.25
N VAL A 199 4.32 -5.18 9.79
CA VAL A 199 3.00 -5.81 9.83
C VAL A 199 2.36 -5.86 8.44
N GLU A 200 2.47 -4.78 7.67
CA GLU A 200 1.98 -4.74 6.27
C GLU A 200 2.68 -5.80 5.39
N ILE A 201 3.97 -6.05 5.62
CA ILE A 201 4.77 -6.94 4.76
C ILE A 201 4.69 -8.40 5.21
N GLY A 202 4.74 -8.66 6.52
CA GLY A 202 4.88 -10.00 7.08
C GLY A 202 3.97 -10.30 8.26
N GLY A 203 2.97 -9.45 8.51
CA GLY A 203 2.04 -9.60 9.61
C GLY A 203 2.67 -9.42 10.98
N MET A 204 1.92 -9.81 12.01
CA MET A 204 2.36 -9.70 13.40
C MET A 204 3.59 -10.56 13.71
N ASP A 205 3.78 -11.68 13.00
CA ASP A 205 4.97 -12.52 13.13
C ASP A 205 6.25 -11.74 12.83
N LEU A 206 6.25 -10.96 11.74
CA LEU A 206 7.42 -10.18 11.36
C LEU A 206 7.65 -9.01 12.32
N LEU A 207 6.60 -8.36 12.81
CA LEU A 207 6.71 -7.34 13.86
C LEU A 207 7.31 -7.92 15.13
N SER A 208 6.82 -9.08 15.57
CA SER A 208 7.33 -9.80 16.74
C SER A 208 8.83 -10.06 16.60
N LEU A 209 9.24 -10.70 15.51
CA LEU A 209 10.66 -10.98 15.23
C LEU A 209 11.52 -9.72 15.13
N THR A 210 10.96 -8.62 14.62
CA THR A 210 11.64 -7.32 14.55
C THR A 210 11.88 -6.78 15.95
N LEU A 211 10.89 -6.85 16.84
CA LEU A 211 10.99 -6.35 18.21
C LEU A 211 11.90 -7.20 19.08
N GLU A 212 11.81 -8.54 18.99
CA GLU A 212 12.69 -9.45 19.71
C GLU A 212 14.17 -9.18 19.43
N LYS A 213 14.50 -8.91 18.15
CA LYS A 213 15.87 -8.59 17.74
C LYS A 213 16.25 -7.13 18.00
N GLY A 214 15.34 -6.21 17.73
CA GLY A 214 15.59 -4.77 17.77
C GLY A 214 15.71 -4.20 19.19
N LEU A 215 14.97 -4.75 20.15
CA LEU A 215 15.01 -4.31 21.54
C LEU A 215 16.18 -4.93 22.31
N GLY A 216 16.82 -5.99 21.79
CA GLY A 216 18.08 -6.52 22.31
C GLY A 216 18.02 -7.09 23.74
N MET A 217 16.83 -7.49 24.21
CA MET A 217 16.60 -7.89 25.60
C MET A 217 16.38 -9.40 25.80
N ASP A 218 16.72 -10.27 24.84
CA ASP A 218 16.35 -11.71 24.88
C ASP A 218 14.86 -11.91 25.27
N MET A 219 14.02 -10.92 24.94
CA MET A 219 12.62 -10.88 25.32
C MET A 219 11.86 -11.72 24.32
N GLU A 220 11.41 -12.89 24.77
CA GLU A 220 10.48 -13.72 24.01
C GLU A 220 9.10 -13.07 24.05
N VAL A 221 8.53 -12.79 22.88
CA VAL A 221 7.14 -12.34 22.78
C VAL A 221 6.25 -13.55 22.94
N ASN A 222 5.44 -13.58 24.00
CA ASN A 222 4.56 -14.72 24.26
C ASN A 222 3.27 -14.64 23.45
N TYR A 223 2.74 -13.42 23.29
CA TYR A 223 1.50 -13.18 22.58
C TYR A 223 1.61 -11.93 21.74
N TYR A 224 0.91 -11.91 20.61
CA TYR A 224 0.69 -10.71 19.85
C TYR A 224 -0.74 -10.68 19.33
N LEU A 225 -1.27 -9.49 19.12
CA LEU A 225 -2.59 -9.31 18.54
C LEU A 225 -2.63 -8.06 17.66
N LEU A 226 -3.43 -8.15 16.60
CA LEU A 226 -3.74 -7.05 15.69
C LEU A 226 -5.21 -6.71 15.88
N MET A 227 -5.50 -5.44 16.15
CA MET A 227 -6.85 -4.96 16.48
C MET A 227 -7.34 -3.97 15.45
N ASP A 228 -8.61 -4.12 15.09
CA ASP A 228 -9.38 -3.06 14.46
C ASP A 228 -9.87 -2.09 15.54
N ILE A 229 -9.24 -0.92 15.59
CA ILE A 229 -9.54 0.09 16.61
C ILE A 229 -10.97 0.64 16.44
N SER A 230 -11.40 0.88 15.20
CA SER A 230 -12.71 1.48 14.92
C SER A 230 -13.82 0.59 15.45
N ASN A 231 -13.79 -0.70 15.10
CA ASN A 231 -14.83 -1.63 15.49
C ASN A 231 -14.81 -1.97 16.99
N ILE A 232 -13.64 -2.04 17.63
CA ILE A 232 -13.56 -2.29 19.08
C ILE A 232 -14.18 -1.12 19.85
N VAL A 233 -13.77 0.11 19.56
CA VAL A 233 -14.29 1.30 20.25
C VAL A 233 -15.80 1.45 20.04
N ASN A 234 -16.28 1.23 18.82
CA ASN A 234 -17.72 1.29 18.52
C ASN A 234 -18.51 0.24 19.31
N LYS A 235 -17.95 -0.98 19.50
CA LYS A 235 -18.58 -2.03 20.31
C LYS A 235 -18.61 -1.70 21.81
N LEU A 236 -17.64 -0.93 22.29
CA LEU A 236 -17.62 -0.41 23.67
C LEU A 236 -18.64 0.73 23.89
N GLY A 237 -19.21 1.28 22.82
CA GLY A 237 -20.09 2.45 22.87
C GLY A 237 -19.35 3.79 22.84
N GLY A 238 -18.09 3.77 22.36
CA GLY A 238 -17.17 4.89 22.43
C GLY A 238 -16.25 4.81 23.65
N ILE A 239 -15.24 5.67 23.69
CA ILE A 239 -14.35 5.85 24.85
C ILE A 239 -14.40 7.29 25.35
N GLU A 240 -14.30 7.46 26.66
CA GLU A 240 -14.16 8.78 27.28
C GLU A 240 -12.68 9.10 27.47
N LEU A 241 -12.21 10.18 26.85
CA LEU A 241 -10.82 10.61 26.90
C LEU A 241 -10.70 12.00 27.53
N GLU A 242 -9.96 12.10 28.63
CA GLU A 242 -9.64 13.38 29.28
C GLU A 242 -8.41 14.02 28.63
N LEU A 243 -8.55 15.25 28.14
CA LEU A 243 -7.48 15.98 27.45
C LEU A 243 -7.05 17.22 28.22
N ASP A 244 -5.75 17.37 28.43
CA ASP A 244 -5.17 18.55 29.08
C ASP A 244 -5.31 19.82 28.23
N GLN A 245 -5.40 19.68 26.91
CA GLN A 245 -5.51 20.77 25.95
C GLN A 245 -6.38 20.40 24.76
N ALA A 246 -6.88 21.42 24.05
CA ALA A 246 -7.66 21.22 22.84
C ALA A 246 -6.76 20.86 21.65
N TYR A 247 -7.27 20.00 20.76
CA TYR A 247 -6.59 19.58 19.54
C TYR A 247 -7.51 19.74 18.33
N THR A 248 -6.95 20.09 17.18
CA THR A 248 -7.65 20.02 15.89
C THR A 248 -7.04 18.89 15.09
N ILE A 249 -7.83 17.84 14.84
CA ILE A 249 -7.38 16.60 14.21
C ILE A 249 -7.91 16.53 12.79
N ASN A 250 -7.06 16.08 11.87
CA ASN A 250 -7.44 15.82 10.49
C ASN A 250 -8.22 14.50 10.41
N ASN A 251 -9.29 14.50 9.63
CA ASN A 251 -9.95 13.29 9.19
C ASN A 251 -9.26 12.79 7.91
N TYR A 252 -8.53 11.67 8.03
CA TYR A 252 -7.74 11.12 6.95
C TYR A 252 -8.58 10.41 5.87
N LEU A 253 -9.89 10.27 6.06
CA LEU A 253 -10.80 9.68 5.06
C LEU A 253 -11.32 10.70 4.06
N ASP A 254 -11.69 11.90 4.51
CA ASP A 254 -12.35 12.93 3.69
C ASP A 254 -11.61 14.27 3.65
N GLY A 255 -10.54 14.42 4.43
CA GLY A 255 -9.74 15.64 4.51
C GLY A 255 -10.39 16.77 5.31
N SER A 256 -11.50 16.51 6.01
CA SER A 256 -12.09 17.44 6.97
C SER A 256 -11.27 17.51 8.26
N THR A 257 -11.65 18.39 9.19
CA THR A 257 -11.07 18.44 10.53
C THR A 257 -12.16 18.39 11.58
N PHE A 258 -11.83 17.84 12.74
CA PHE A 258 -12.66 17.88 13.93
C PHE A 258 -11.86 18.42 15.12
N ASN A 259 -12.57 19.00 16.09
CA ASN A 259 -11.95 19.61 17.25
C ASN A 259 -12.24 18.77 18.48
N LEU A 260 -11.19 18.55 19.27
CA LEU A 260 -11.24 17.98 20.60
C LEU A 260 -11.10 19.11 21.60
N GLU A 261 -12.00 19.17 22.58
CA GLU A 261 -11.96 20.19 23.62
C GLU A 261 -11.01 19.76 24.75
N SER A 262 -10.54 20.72 25.54
CA SER A 262 -9.88 20.39 26.80
C SER A 262 -10.92 19.86 27.80
N GLY A 263 -10.57 18.80 28.53
CA GLY A 263 -11.47 18.06 29.42
C GLY A 263 -11.95 16.74 28.81
N MET A 264 -13.11 16.28 29.25
CA MET A 264 -13.67 14.99 28.85
C MET A 264 -14.29 15.05 27.44
N ASN A 265 -13.84 14.16 26.55
CA ASN A 265 -14.39 13.99 25.21
C ASN A 265 -14.87 12.54 25.04
N LEU A 266 -16.10 12.35 24.56
CA LEU A 266 -16.59 11.04 24.16
C LEU A 266 -16.25 10.83 22.68
N LEU A 267 -15.51 9.77 22.38
CA LEU A 267 -14.95 9.50 21.07
C LEU A 267 -15.48 8.20 20.49
N ASP A 268 -15.83 8.22 19.20
CA ASP A 268 -16.18 7.02 18.44
C ASP A 268 -14.96 6.35 17.80
N GLY A 269 -15.17 5.18 17.19
CA GLY A 269 -14.08 4.40 16.58
C GLY A 269 -13.30 5.15 15.50
N PRO A 270 -13.97 5.72 14.48
CA PRO A 270 -13.32 6.56 13.48
C PRO A 270 -12.55 7.75 14.07
N GLU A 271 -13.10 8.46 15.06
CA GLU A 271 -12.42 9.57 15.73
C GLU A 271 -11.13 9.08 16.41
N VAL A 272 -11.21 8.01 17.21
CA VAL A 272 -10.03 7.42 17.88
C VAL A 272 -8.97 6.99 16.87
N LEU A 273 -9.38 6.36 15.76
CA LEU A 273 -8.46 5.96 14.69
C LEU A 273 -7.73 7.17 14.09
N ASN A 274 -8.44 8.26 13.81
CA ASN A 274 -7.84 9.49 13.28
C ASN A 274 -6.88 10.14 14.30
N ILE A 275 -7.20 10.11 15.59
CA ILE A 275 -6.32 10.61 16.65
C ILE A 275 -5.03 9.78 16.72
N LEU A 276 -5.13 8.44 16.67
CA LEU A 276 -3.94 7.57 16.64
C LEU A 276 -3.07 7.86 15.41
N LYS A 277 -3.68 8.06 14.24
CA LYS A 277 -2.98 8.46 13.00
C LYS A 277 -2.26 9.79 13.17
N TYR A 278 -2.91 10.80 13.75
CA TYR A 278 -2.32 12.11 14.00
C TYR A 278 -1.04 12.01 14.83
N PHE A 279 -1.09 11.26 15.94
CA PHE A 279 0.05 11.06 16.84
C PHE A 279 1.05 9.97 16.39
N SER A 280 0.81 9.29 15.27
CA SER A 280 1.68 8.24 14.74
C SER A 280 2.96 8.77 14.05
N GLY A 281 3.03 10.09 13.87
CA GLY A 281 4.07 10.77 13.10
C GLY A 281 3.71 10.90 11.61
N ILE A 282 2.46 10.67 11.21
CA ILE A 282 1.94 11.06 9.89
C ILE A 282 2.08 12.56 9.70
N GLU A 283 1.65 13.33 10.70
CA GLU A 283 1.85 14.77 10.74
C GLU A 283 3.29 15.10 11.11
N LYS A 284 3.87 16.09 10.41
CA LYS A 284 5.27 16.49 10.60
C LYS A 284 5.48 17.37 11.83
N ASP A 285 4.44 18.09 12.23
CA ASP A 285 4.55 19.16 13.22
C ASP A 285 4.06 18.72 14.62
N VAL A 286 3.83 17.42 14.82
CA VAL A 286 3.42 16.85 16.10
C VAL A 286 4.66 16.55 16.97
N PRO A 287 4.77 17.16 18.16
CA PRO A 287 5.86 16.87 19.09
C PRO A 287 5.92 15.39 19.49
N LEU A 288 7.12 14.85 19.65
CA LEU A 288 7.32 13.48 20.17
C LEU A 288 6.77 13.31 21.60
N GLU A 289 6.65 14.38 22.37
CA GLU A 289 6.09 14.35 23.72
C GLU A 289 4.60 13.98 23.71
N ASP A 290 3.89 14.35 22.65
CA ASP A 290 2.46 14.07 22.47
C ASP A 290 2.20 12.61 22.08
N MET A 291 3.24 11.82 21.83
CA MET A 291 3.10 10.37 21.65
C MET A 291 2.52 9.65 22.87
N LYS A 292 2.58 10.28 24.05
CA LYS A 292 1.87 9.80 25.25
C LYS A 292 0.36 9.68 25.02
N MET A 293 -0.20 10.45 24.08
CA MET A 293 -1.61 10.33 23.69
C MET A 293 -1.95 8.96 23.14
N GLN A 294 -1.04 8.33 22.37
CA GLN A 294 -1.27 6.98 21.88
C GLN A 294 -1.34 5.97 23.03
N LYS A 295 -0.45 6.11 24.03
CA LYS A 295 -0.49 5.29 25.23
C LYS A 295 -1.80 5.49 25.99
N LEU A 296 -2.20 6.74 26.23
CA LEU A 296 -3.43 7.09 26.94
C LEU A 296 -4.67 6.47 26.28
N ILE A 297 -4.77 6.55 24.95
CA ILE A 297 -5.89 5.98 24.19
C ILE A 297 -5.93 4.46 24.32
N ILE A 298 -4.80 3.77 24.12
CA ILE A 298 -4.76 2.32 24.20
C ILE A 298 -5.01 1.84 25.64
N ASP A 299 -4.46 2.52 26.65
CA ASP A 299 -4.72 2.25 28.07
C ASP A 299 -6.20 2.49 28.45
N THR A 300 -6.95 3.30 27.68
CA THR A 300 -8.40 3.51 27.89
C THR A 300 -9.25 2.40 27.25
N ILE A 301 -8.72 1.73 26.23
CA ILE A 301 -9.41 0.64 25.51
C ILE A 301 -9.28 -0.70 26.27
N ILE A 302 -8.17 -0.90 26.98
CA ILE A 302 -7.81 -2.16 27.69
C ILE A 302 -8.21 -2.09 29.17
#